data_AF-A0A1M4YRN1-F1
#
_entry.id   AF-A0A1M4YRN1-F1
#
_cell.length_a   1.000
_cell.length_b   1.000
_cell.length_c   1.000
_cell.angle_alpha   90.00
_cell.angle_beta   90.00
_cell.angle_gamma   90.00
#
_symmetry.space_group_name_H-M   'P 1'
#
loop_
_entity.id
_entity.type
_entity.pdbx_description
1 polymer ?
#
loop_
_entity_poly.entity_id
_entity_poly.type
_entity_poly.pdbx_seq_one_letter_code
_entity_poly.pdbx_strand_id
1 'polypeptide(L)' 'MLETLQEIGQVIMGLPGKGPQVFIHAVIQGMTEVEVSLELGLSTRMVRKHVAQGMLACMMLKAEYRRNQIEPL' A
#
# COMPACT_ATOMS: atom_id res chain seq x y z
N MET A 1 -16.56 -6.68 8.07
CA MET A 1 -15.99 -5.33 7.80
C MET A 1 -14.61 -5.16 8.43
N LEU A 2 -14.40 -5.57 9.69
CA LEU A 2 -13.08 -5.53 10.34
C LEU A 2 -12.04 -6.43 9.65
N GLU A 3 -12.43 -7.63 9.22
CA GLU A 3 -11.56 -8.60 8.55
C GLU A 3 -10.91 -8.02 7.28
N THR A 4 -11.70 -7.36 6.42
CA THR A 4 -11.18 -6.70 5.22
C THR A 4 -10.20 -5.57 5.54
N LEU A 5 -10.42 -4.82 6.62
CA LEU A 5 -9.48 -3.79 7.04
C LEU A 5 -8.17 -4.40 7.56
N GLN A 6 -8.24 -5.55 8.24
CA GLN A 6 -7.05 -6.29 8.69
C GLN A 6 -6.25 -6.84 7.50
N GLU A 7 -6.91 -7.39 6.48
CA GLU A 7 -6.26 -7.87 5.25
C GLU A 7 -5.51 -6.75 4.53
N ILE A 8 -6.15 -5.58 4.38
CA ILE A 8 -5.51 -4.39 3.80
C ILE A 8 -4.30 -3.97 4.65
N GLY A 9 -4.45 -3.95 5.98
CA GLY A 9 -3.37 -3.63 6.91
C GLY A 9 -2.19 -4.58 6.77
N GLN A 10 -2.43 -5.89 6.65
CA GLN A 10 -1.40 -6.89 6.44
C GLN A 10 -0.66 -6.70 5.11
N VAL A 11 -1.39 -6.43 4.03
CA VAL A 11 -0.79 -6.17 2.72
C VAL A 11 0.11 -4.94 2.75
N ILE A 12 -0.33 -3.84 3.38
CA ILE A 12 0.48 -2.61 3.51
C ILE A 12 1.71 -2.87 4.37
N MET A 13 1.56 -3.56 5.50
CA MET A 13 2.67 -3.89 6.40
C MET A 13 3.67 -4.89 5.78
N GLY A 14 3.25 -5.68 4.79
CA GLY A 14 4.10 -6.61 4.04
C GLY A 14 4.96 -5.96 2.96
N LEU A 15 4.82 -4.66 2.70
CA LEU A 15 5.63 -3.97 1.70
C LEU A 15 7.12 -3.92 2.10
N PRO A 16 8.06 -4.05 1.13
CA PRO A 16 9.47 -4.12 1.45
C PRO A 16 10.05 -2.77 1.89
N GLY A 17 10.97 -2.82 2.86
CA GLY A 17 11.75 -1.66 3.32
C GLY A 17 10.86 -0.56 3.90
N LYS A 18 11.02 0.69 3.42
CA LYS A 18 10.20 1.83 3.86
C LYS A 18 8.81 1.90 3.17
N GLY A 19 8.43 0.86 2.42
CA GLY A 19 7.17 0.79 1.68
C GLY A 19 5.93 1.10 2.52
N PRO A 20 5.76 0.52 3.72
CA PRO A 20 4.58 0.78 4.56
C PRO A 20 4.48 2.26 4.96
N GLN A 21 5.58 2.86 5.43
CA GLN A 21 5.56 4.29 5.84
C GLN A 21 5.27 5.19 4.65
N VAL A 22 5.97 4.98 3.52
CA VAL A 22 5.73 5.76 2.30
C VAL A 22 4.26 5.69 1.87
N PHE A 23 3.67 4.49 1.85
CA PHE A 23 2.31 4.31 1.39
C PHE A 23 1.28 4.96 2.33
N ILE A 24 1.47 4.82 3.65
CA ILE A 24 0.62 5.50 4.65
C ILE A 24 0.70 7.02 4.48
N HIS A 25 1.91 7.59 4.42
CA HIS A 25 2.09 9.03 4.29
C HIS A 25 1.53 9.58 2.97
N ALA A 26 1.87 8.97 1.84
CA ALA A 26 1.48 9.49 0.53
C ALA A 26 0.01 9.24 0.19
N VAL A 27 -0.52 8.05 0.48
CA VAL A 27 -1.83 7.61 -0.02
C VAL A 27 -2.92 7.76 1.03
N ILE A 28 -2.64 7.41 2.29
CA ILE A 28 -3.64 7.45 3.36
C ILE A 28 -3.72 8.85 3.99
N GLN A 29 -2.57 9.47 4.25
CA GLN A 29 -2.50 10.82 4.83
C GLN A 29 -2.47 11.93 3.76
N GLY A 30 -2.24 11.58 2.50
CA GLY A 30 -2.30 12.52 1.37
C GLY A 30 -1.09 13.45 1.23
N MET A 31 0.04 13.14 1.86
CA MET A 31 1.28 13.91 1.71
C MET A 31 1.78 13.83 0.26
N THR A 32 2.34 14.94 -0.23
CA THR A 32 2.99 14.99 -1.54
C THR A 32 4.29 14.19 -1.55
N GLU A 33 4.75 13.81 -2.75
CA GLU A 33 6.02 13.06 -2.88
C GLU A 33 7.23 13.81 -2.29
N VAL A 34 7.19 15.15 -2.31
CA VAL A 34 8.25 16.01 -1.75
C VAL A 34 8.21 15.97 -0.22
N GLU A 35 7.03 16.10 0.38
CA GLU A 35 6.88 16.01 1.84
C GLU A 35 7.32 14.64 2.36
N VAL A 36 6.91 13.56 1.69
CA VAL A 36 7.33 12.19 2.07
C VAL A 36 8.84 11.97 1.85
N SER A 37 9.39 12.56 0.78
CA SER A 37 10.83 12.52 0.49
C SER A 37 11.64 13.14 1.62
N LEU A 38 11.21 14.31 2.11
CA LEU A 38 11.83 15.02 3.22
C LEU A 38 11.65 14.25 4.54
N GLU A 39 10.43 13.83 4.85
CA GLU A 39 10.08 13.12 6.09
C GLU A 39 10.88 11.83 6.27
N LEU A 40 11.03 11.05 5.20
CA LEU A 40 11.63 9.71 5.27
C LEU A 40 13.08 9.66 4.78
N GLY A 41 13.66 10.78 4.35
CA GLY A 41 15.02 10.83 3.80
C GLY A 41 15.19 9.98 2.54
N LEU A 42 14.18 9.98 1.67
CA LEU A 42 14.14 9.23 0.41
C LEU A 42 14.18 10.19 -0.77
N SER A 43 14.60 9.74 -1.96
CA SER A 43 14.35 10.51 -3.18
C SER A 43 12.87 10.42 -3.59
N THR A 44 12.32 11.45 -4.21
CA THR A 44 10.95 11.41 -4.78
C THR A 44 10.76 10.25 -5.77
N ARG A 45 11.82 9.83 -6.47
CA ARG A 45 11.82 8.60 -7.29
C ARG A 45 11.56 7.34 -6.46
N MET A 46 12.19 7.21 -5.30
CA MET A 46 11.97 6.08 -4.39
C MET A 46 10.57 6.14 -3.76
N VAL A 47 10.06 7.33 -3.47
CA VAL A 47 8.67 7.51 -3.01
C VAL A 47 7.70 6.95 -4.05
N ARG A 48 7.79 7.37 -5.33
CA ARG A 48 6.96 6.83 -6.42
C ARG A 48 7.07 5.33 -6.58
N LYS A 49 8.29 4.77 -6.48
CA LYS A 49 8.51 3.33 -6.53
C LYS A 49 7.73 2.61 -5.42
N HIS A 50 7.84 3.08 -4.18
CA HIS A 50 7.15 2.47 -3.05
C HIS A 50 5.62 2.62 -3.15
N VAL A 51 5.12 3.78 -3.60
CA VAL A 51 3.69 3.97 -3.87
C VAL A 51 3.20 2.98 -4.93
N ALA A 52 3.92 2.83 -6.05
CA ALA A 52 3.55 1.88 -7.10
C ALA A 52 3.55 0.43 -6.60
N GLN A 53 4.51 0.04 -5.76
CA GLN A 53 4.54 -1.28 -5.11
C GLN A 53 3.32 -1.51 -4.21
N GLY A 54 2.94 -0.50 -3.40
CA GLY A 54 1.74 -0.57 -2.56
C GLY A 54 0.46 -0.69 -3.37
N MET A 55 0.32 0.11 -4.44
CA MET A 55 -0.84 0.04 -5.33
C MET A 55 -0.96 -1.33 -5.99
N LEU A 56 0.16 -1.92 -6.44
CA LEU A 56 0.18 -3.27 -6.99
C LEU A 56 -0.30 -4.30 -5.96
N ALA A 57 0.20 -4.23 -4.73
CA ALA A 57 -0.20 -5.15 -3.67
C ALA A 57 -1.71 -5.04 -3.36
N CYS A 58 -2.26 -3.82 -3.30
CA CYS A 58 -3.70 -3.62 -3.15
C CYS A 58 -4.51 -4.17 -4.34
N MET A 59 -4.02 -4.02 -5.57
CA MET A 59 -4.68 -4.60 -6.75
C MET A 59 -4.69 -6.13 -6.72
N MET A 60 -3.61 -6.76 -6.26
CA MET A 60 -3.54 -8.21 -6.08
C MET A 60 -4.55 -8.70 -5.04
N LEU A 61 -4.61 -8.04 -3.87
CA LEU A 61 -5.61 -8.37 -2.84
C LEU A 61 -7.05 -8.23 -3.38
N LYS A 62 -7.34 -7.15 -4.12
CA LYS A 62 -8.65 -6.96 -4.76
C LYS A 62 -8.97 -8.06 -5.79
N ALA A 63 -7.97 -8.56 -6.52
CA ALA A 63 -8.16 -9.65 -7.46
C ALA A 63 -8.45 -10.98 -6.74
N GLU A 64 -7.74 -11.26 -5.65
CA GLU A 64 -7.97 -12.42 -4.79
C GLU A 64 -9.35 -12.38 -4.13
N TYR A 65 -9.73 -11.24 -3.54
CA TYR A 65 -11.06 -11.06 -2.94
C TYR A 65 -12.18 -11.34 -3.95
N ARG A 66 -12.05 -10.84 -5.19
CA ARG A 66 -13.02 -11.13 -6.26
C ARG A 66 -13.05 -12.61 -6.63
N ARG A 67 -11.91 -13.29 -6.65
CA ARG A 67 -11.84 -14.73 -6.95
C ARG A 67 -12.59 -15.54 -5.89
N ASN A 68 -12.35 -15.23 -4.61
CA ASN A 68 -12.94 -15.94 -3.47
C ASN A 68 -14.44 -15.66 -3.29
N GLN A 69 -14.99 -14.59 -3.91
CA GLN A 69 -16.44 -14.35 -3.93
C GLN A 69 -17.18 -15.01 -5.10
N ILE A 70 -16.47 -15.48 -6.14
CA ILE A 70 -17.09 -16.12 -7.32
C ILE A 70 -17.15 -17.65 -7.17
N GLU A 71 -16.33 -18.24 -6.30
CA GLU A 71 -16.31 -19.67 -6.00
C GLU A 71 -16.79 -19.91 -4.56
N PRO A 72 -18.12 -19.99 -4.31
CA PRO A 72 -18.59 -20.44 -3.01
C PRO A 72 -18.38 -21.96 -2.96
N LEU A 73 -17.60 -22.40 -1.98
CA LEU A 73 -17.61 -23.81 -1.53
C LEU A 73 -19.04 -24.27 -1.23
#